data_AF-A0A1V4ENS1-F1
#
_entry.id   AF-A0A1V4ENS1-F1
#
_cell.length_a   1.000
_cell.length_b   1.000
_cell.length_c   1.000
_cell.angle_alpha   90.00
_cell.angle_beta   90.00
_cell.angle_gamma   90.00
#
_symmetry.space_group_name_H-M   'P 1'
#
loop_
_entity.id
_entity.type
_entity.pdbx_description
1 polymer ?
#
loop_
_entity_poly.entity_id
_entity_poly.type
_entity_poly.pdbx_seq_one_letter_code
_entity_poly.pdbx_strand_id
1 'polypeptide(L)'
;MYCAFLDPNPVRRWLRHLAPRVQAGVRVTVHTRDQTEDVRRKALIDELRAAGCQVATRERMHEKVLILDDTVLWHGSLNLLANSGPTDLMMRITDPGSCRRVRHIVERARMERPARPWPQRGSSGPRPDGDGEPRPGAVVGGRLYLDVPFEDKDELKRVARAEGMPASWDGRRKLWHVDADIPRHVVRQWLPPSSP
;
A
#
# COMPACT_ATOMS: atom_id res chain seq x y z
N MET A 1 -1.44 -5.75 19.14
CA MET A 1 -0.55 -5.76 17.97
C MET A 1 -1.28 -5.14 16.81
N TYR A 2 -0.66 -4.21 16.09
CA TYR A 2 -1.15 -3.59 14.86
C TYR A 2 -0.18 -3.96 13.75
N CYS A 3 -0.63 -4.75 12.78
CA CYS A 3 0.20 -5.21 11.67
C CYS A 3 -0.68 -5.37 10.44
N ALA A 4 -0.42 -4.58 9.40
CA ALA A 4 -1.30 -4.48 8.25
C ALA A 4 -1.33 -5.73 7.37
N PHE A 5 -0.19 -6.41 7.26
CA PHE A 5 -0.01 -7.56 6.39
C PHE A 5 0.30 -8.81 7.20
N LEU A 6 -0.03 -9.97 6.61
CA LEU A 6 0.19 -11.30 7.17
C LEU A 6 0.88 -12.19 6.13
N ASP A 7 2.00 -12.79 6.49
CA ASP A 7 2.67 -13.82 5.69
C ASP A 7 2.87 -15.10 6.54
N PRO A 8 2.86 -16.30 5.93
CA PRO A 8 2.82 -17.55 6.69
C PRO A 8 3.99 -17.73 7.66
N ASN A 9 5.22 -17.46 7.21
CA ASN A 9 6.42 -17.71 8.02
C ASN A 9 6.50 -16.79 9.24
N PRO A 10 6.35 -15.45 9.13
CA PRO A 10 6.32 -14.58 10.30
C PRO A 10 5.14 -14.86 11.25
N VAL A 11 3.93 -15.11 10.72
CA VAL A 11 2.76 -15.45 11.57
C VAL A 11 3.06 -16.66 12.44
N ARG A 12 3.49 -17.76 11.83
CA ARG A 12 3.79 -19.01 12.56
C ARG A 12 4.96 -18.83 13.53
N ARG A 13 5.98 -18.04 13.16
CA ARG A 13 7.08 -17.69 14.07
C ARG A 13 6.57 -16.97 15.31
N TRP A 14 5.71 -15.97 15.16
CA TRP A 14 5.14 -15.25 16.29
C TRP A 14 4.18 -16.13 17.11
N LEU A 15 3.40 -16.99 16.47
CA LEU A 15 2.50 -17.92 17.17
C LEU A 15 3.25 -18.84 18.14
N ARG A 16 4.47 -19.28 17.81
CA ARG A 16 5.32 -20.04 18.76
C ARG A 16 5.59 -19.30 20.08
N HIS A 17 5.57 -17.97 20.06
CA HIS A 17 5.75 -17.14 21.25
C HIS A 17 4.43 -16.72 21.89
N LEU A 18 3.39 -16.45 21.07
CA LEU A 18 2.11 -15.96 21.55
C LEU A 18 1.24 -17.08 22.15
N ALA A 19 1.19 -18.26 21.53
CA ALA A 19 0.29 -19.33 21.97
C ALA A 19 0.54 -19.78 23.43
N PRO A 20 1.79 -19.98 23.90
CA PRO A 20 2.03 -20.30 25.31
C PRO A 20 1.61 -19.18 26.26
N ARG A 21 1.70 -17.92 25.83
CA ARG A 21 1.29 -16.76 26.64
C ARG A 21 -0.22 -16.67 26.74
N VAL A 22 -0.92 -16.92 25.63
CA VAL A 22 -2.38 -16.99 25.61
C VAL A 22 -2.88 -18.13 26.52
N GLN A 23 -2.25 -19.30 26.46
CA GLN A 23 -2.55 -20.42 27.36
C GLN A 23 -2.31 -20.07 28.84
N ALA A 24 -1.30 -19.24 29.13
CA ALA A 24 -1.04 -18.70 30.46
C ALA A 24 -1.97 -17.52 30.87
N GLY A 25 -2.99 -17.21 30.07
CA GLY A 25 -3.99 -16.17 30.36
C GLY A 25 -3.67 -14.78 29.82
N VAL A 26 -2.58 -14.59 29.07
CA VAL A 26 -2.26 -13.30 28.45
C VAL A 26 -3.21 -13.02 27.30
N ARG A 27 -3.87 -11.86 27.33
CA ARG A 27 -4.71 -11.41 26.21
C ARG A 27 -3.85 -10.88 25.06
N VAL A 28 -3.94 -11.53 23.91
CA VAL A 28 -3.31 -11.05 22.67
C VAL A 28 -4.38 -10.58 21.70
N THR A 29 -4.35 -9.29 21.36
CA THR A 29 -5.23 -8.71 20.31
C THR A 29 -4.39 -8.32 19.10
N VAL A 30 -4.79 -8.78 17.92
CA VAL A 30 -4.19 -8.48 16.62
C VAL A 30 -5.16 -7.65 15.79
N HIS A 31 -4.72 -6.46 15.40
CA HIS A 31 -5.37 -5.63 14.39
C HIS A 31 -4.62 -5.82 13.07
N THR A 32 -5.34 -6.16 12.02
CA THR A 32 -4.80 -6.39 10.68
C THR A 32 -5.74 -5.85 9.60
N ARG A 33 -5.24 -5.69 8.37
CA ARG A 33 -6.13 -5.38 7.25
C ARG A 33 -7.08 -6.53 7.00
N ASP A 34 -8.25 -6.21 6.45
CA ASP A 34 -9.12 -7.26 5.91
C ASP A 34 -8.39 -8.05 4.80
N GLN A 35 -8.52 -9.37 4.86
CA GLN A 35 -7.90 -10.35 3.96
C GLN A 35 -8.96 -11.24 3.29
N THR A 36 -10.24 -10.86 3.34
CA THR A 36 -11.38 -11.61 2.78
C THR A 36 -11.18 -12.05 1.34
N GLU A 37 -10.55 -11.20 0.51
CA GLU A 37 -10.27 -11.45 -0.90
C GLU A 37 -9.07 -12.39 -1.15
N ASP A 38 -8.21 -12.63 -0.16
CA ASP A 38 -7.03 -13.50 -0.27
C ASP A 38 -7.20 -14.74 0.63
N VAL A 39 -7.61 -15.86 0.03
CA VAL A 39 -7.88 -17.13 0.72
C VAL A 39 -6.68 -17.59 1.56
N ARG A 40 -5.44 -17.40 1.08
CA ARG A 40 -4.23 -17.83 1.79
C ARG A 40 -3.98 -16.95 3.01
N ARG A 41 -4.14 -15.63 2.90
CA ARG A 41 -3.98 -14.71 4.04
C ARG A 41 -5.14 -14.78 5.02
N LYS A 42 -6.35 -15.07 4.55
CA LYS A 42 -7.52 -15.35 5.39
C LYS A 42 -7.27 -16.56 6.30
N ALA A 43 -6.69 -17.65 5.77
CA ALA A 43 -6.33 -18.80 6.59
C ALA A 43 -5.38 -18.44 7.75
N LEU A 44 -4.50 -17.45 7.58
CA LEU A 44 -3.61 -16.97 8.66
C LEU A 44 -4.36 -16.23 9.77
N ILE A 45 -5.47 -15.55 9.44
CA ILE A 45 -6.37 -14.98 10.45
C ILE A 45 -6.98 -16.10 11.30
N ASP A 46 -7.39 -17.19 10.65
CA ASP A 46 -7.98 -18.34 11.32
C ASP A 46 -6.92 -19.08 12.16
N GLU A 47 -5.68 -19.21 11.69
CA GLU A 47 -4.55 -19.73 12.48
C GLU A 47 -4.32 -18.90 13.76
N LEU A 48 -4.34 -17.56 13.66
CA LEU A 48 -4.20 -16.66 14.81
C LEU A 48 -5.35 -16.84 15.81
N ARG A 49 -6.59 -16.94 15.33
CA ARG A 49 -7.78 -17.15 16.17
C ARG A 49 -7.76 -18.52 16.84
N ALA A 50 -7.37 -19.57 16.12
CA ALA A 50 -7.25 -20.93 16.66
C ALA A 50 -6.22 -21.01 17.78
N ALA A 51 -5.17 -20.20 17.73
CA ALA A 51 -4.20 -20.05 18.81
C ALA A 51 -4.70 -19.20 20.01
N GLY A 52 -5.95 -18.75 19.98
CA GLY A 52 -6.59 -17.95 21.02
C GLY A 52 -6.31 -16.45 20.96
N CYS A 53 -5.69 -15.94 19.89
CA CYS A 53 -5.56 -14.50 19.69
C CYS A 53 -6.91 -13.89 19.28
N GLN A 54 -7.25 -12.73 19.83
CA GLN A 54 -8.36 -11.92 19.35
C GLN A 54 -7.94 -11.20 18.06
N VAL A 55 -8.63 -11.40 16.95
CA VAL A 55 -8.29 -10.75 15.67
C VAL A 55 -9.41 -9.82 15.22
N ALA A 56 -9.08 -8.54 15.05
CA ALA A 56 -9.98 -7.51 14.53
C ALA A 56 -9.44 -6.96 13.20
N THR A 57 -10.20 -7.15 12.13
CA THR A 57 -9.87 -6.60 10.81
C THR A 57 -10.23 -5.12 10.72
N ARG A 58 -9.49 -4.38 9.91
CA ARG A 58 -9.70 -2.95 9.66
C ARG A 58 -9.48 -2.64 8.18
N GLU A 59 -10.35 -1.82 7.60
CA GLU A 59 -10.10 -1.32 6.25
C GLU A 59 -8.90 -0.37 6.23
N ARG A 60 -8.11 -0.45 5.15
CA ARG A 60 -7.02 0.50 4.82
C ARG A 60 -5.97 0.76 5.93
N MET A 61 -5.85 -0.14 6.89
CA MET A 61 -4.88 -0.09 7.99
C MET A 61 -3.43 -0.22 7.46
N HIS A 62 -2.51 0.61 7.94
CA HIS A 62 -1.07 0.49 7.64
C HIS A 62 -0.16 0.67 8.86
N GLU A 63 -0.76 0.73 10.04
CA GLU A 63 -0.10 0.89 11.33
C GLU A 63 0.71 -0.36 11.69
N LYS A 64 1.89 -0.11 12.26
CA LYS A 64 2.87 -1.12 12.68
C LYS A 64 3.31 -0.80 14.09
N VAL A 65 2.50 -1.28 15.03
CA VAL A 65 2.58 -0.89 16.44
C VAL A 65 2.39 -2.13 17.32
N LEU A 66 3.25 -2.30 18.31
CA LEU A 66 3.11 -3.29 19.36
C LEU A 66 3.09 -2.56 20.70
N ILE A 67 2.03 -2.78 21.48
CA ILE A 67 1.90 -2.28 22.85
C ILE A 67 1.82 -3.50 23.75
N LEU A 68 2.68 -3.55 24.77
CA LEU A 68 2.71 -4.59 25.79
C LEU A 68 2.37 -3.95 27.13
N ASP A 69 1.35 -4.47 27.80
CA ASP A 69 0.93 -4.14 29.17
C ASP A 69 0.88 -2.64 29.49
N ASP A 70 0.60 -1.80 28.50
CA ASP A 70 0.57 -0.33 28.59
C ASP A 70 1.88 0.32 29.06
N THR A 71 2.99 -0.42 29.01
CA THR A 71 4.29 -0.01 29.54
C THR A 71 5.39 -0.03 28.48
N VAL A 72 5.26 -0.85 27.45
CA VAL A 72 6.23 -0.93 26.35
C VAL A 72 5.53 -0.72 25.02
N LEU A 73 6.01 0.25 24.26
CA LEU A 73 5.61 0.56 22.90
C LEU A 73 6.77 0.25 21.94
N TRP A 74 6.48 -0.52 20.91
CA TRP A 74 7.29 -0.62 19.71
C TRP A 74 6.53 -0.04 18.53
N HIS A 75 7.15 0.85 17.78
CA HIS A 75 6.56 1.49 16.61
C HIS A 75 7.63 1.75 15.55
N GLY A 76 7.27 1.57 14.27
CA GLY A 76 8.17 1.85 13.15
C GLY A 76 7.66 1.31 11.82
N SER A 77 8.57 0.86 10.95
CA SER A 77 8.25 0.40 9.59
C SER A 77 8.01 -1.12 9.46
N LEU A 78 8.31 -1.90 10.50
CA LEU A 78 8.28 -3.36 10.47
C LEU A 78 6.86 -3.93 10.62
N ASN A 79 6.41 -4.70 9.63
CA ASN A 79 5.24 -5.57 9.79
C ASN A 79 5.67 -6.84 10.53
N LEU A 80 5.42 -6.92 11.84
CA LEU A 80 5.84 -8.06 12.66
C LEU A 80 5.36 -9.41 12.11
N LEU A 81 4.18 -9.43 11.47
CA LEU A 81 3.55 -10.63 10.91
C LEU A 81 3.73 -10.77 9.38
N ALA A 82 4.51 -9.90 8.73
CA ALA A 82 4.75 -9.94 7.29
C ALA A 82 6.03 -9.17 6.92
N ASN A 83 7.16 -9.54 7.55
CA ASN A 83 8.42 -8.90 7.24
C ASN A 83 8.93 -9.36 5.86
N SER A 84 9.12 -8.42 4.95
CA SER A 84 9.60 -8.63 3.58
C SER A 84 10.74 -7.69 3.19
N GLY A 85 11.18 -6.79 4.08
CA GLY A 85 12.15 -5.73 3.77
C GLY A 85 13.55 -5.97 4.34
N PRO A 86 14.62 -5.52 3.66
CA PRO A 86 16.00 -5.69 4.14
C PRO A 86 16.36 -4.72 5.28
N THR A 87 15.64 -3.61 5.45
CA THR A 87 15.95 -2.57 6.44
C THR A 87 14.68 -1.98 7.03
N ASP A 88 14.27 -2.48 8.20
CA ASP A 88 13.22 -1.86 9.00
C ASP A 88 13.80 -1.10 10.19
N LEU A 89 13.20 0.05 10.50
CA LEU A 89 13.49 0.79 11.72
C LEU A 89 12.34 0.62 12.70
N MET A 90 12.68 0.29 13.95
CA MET A 90 11.73 0.20 15.06
C MET A 90 12.28 0.98 16.25
N MET A 91 11.43 1.81 16.85
CA MET A 91 11.73 2.48 18.11
C MET A 91 11.04 1.76 19.26
N ARG A 92 11.79 1.56 20.34
CA ARG A 92 11.26 1.07 21.62
C ARG A 92 11.12 2.24 22.59
N ILE A 93 9.93 2.40 23.14
CA ILE A 93 9.59 3.45 24.11
C ILE A 93 8.99 2.79 25.34
N THR A 94 9.51 3.12 26.52
CA THR A 94 9.07 2.59 27.83
C THR A 94 8.43 3.69 28.67
N ASP A 95 7.48 4.41 28.07
CA ASP A 95 6.68 5.45 28.72
C ASP A 95 5.19 5.09 28.61
N PRO A 96 4.49 4.85 29.73
CA PRO A 96 3.05 4.54 29.72
C PRO A 96 2.20 5.66 29.09
N GLY A 97 2.63 6.92 29.20
CA GLY A 97 1.95 8.04 28.55
C GLY A 97 1.93 7.89 27.02
N SER A 98 3.06 7.47 26.44
CA SER A 98 3.20 7.21 25.02
C SER A 98 2.38 6.02 24.56
N CYS A 99 2.31 4.95 25.36
CA CYS A 99 1.43 3.80 25.07
C CYS A 99 -0.04 4.22 24.96
N ARG A 100 -0.54 4.98 25.94
CA ARG A 100 -1.92 5.50 25.94
C ARG A 100 -2.19 6.43 24.76
N ARG A 101 -1.30 7.38 24.49
CA ARG A 101 -1.43 8.32 23.36
C ARG A 101 -1.47 7.59 22.03
N VAL A 102 -0.53 6.67 21.79
CA VAL A 102 -0.49 5.92 20.54
C VAL A 102 -1.73 5.04 20.40
N ARG A 103 -2.14 4.30 21.44
CA ARG A 103 -3.39 3.53 21.41
C ARG A 103 -4.59 4.39 21.00
N HIS A 104 -4.76 5.53 21.66
CA HIS A 104 -5.85 6.45 21.37
C HIS A 104 -5.83 6.96 19.92
N ILE A 105 -4.63 7.28 19.40
CA ILE A 105 -4.45 7.68 18.01
C ILE A 105 -4.85 6.55 17.07
N VAL A 106 -4.31 5.34 17.23
CA VAL A 106 -4.57 4.23 16.30
C VAL A 106 -6.00 3.69 16.41
N GLU A 107 -6.68 3.84 17.54
CA GLU A 107 -8.09 3.48 17.68
C GLU A 107 -9.02 4.47 16.99
N ARG A 108 -8.65 5.76 16.96
CA ARG A 108 -9.41 6.82 16.28
C ARG A 108 -9.04 7.02 14.82
N ALA A 109 -7.82 6.63 14.42
CA ALA A 109 -7.33 6.70 13.05
C ALA A 109 -8.02 5.71 12.10
N ARG A 110 -9.10 5.02 12.54
CA ARG A 110 -9.96 4.23 11.68
C ARG A 110 -10.45 5.12 10.54
N MET A 111 -9.91 4.91 9.35
CA MET A 111 -10.44 5.50 8.12
C MET A 111 -11.75 4.79 7.75
N GLU A 112 -12.76 4.89 8.62
CA GLU A 112 -14.16 4.57 8.29
C GLU A 112 -14.77 5.65 7.40
N ARG A 113 -14.11 6.82 7.30
CA ARG A 113 -14.49 7.84 6.33
C ARG A 113 -14.10 7.42 4.92
N PRO A 114 -15.04 7.44 3.95
CA PRO A 114 -14.66 7.34 2.55
C PRO A 114 -13.62 8.42 2.27
N ALA A 115 -12.65 8.10 1.40
CA ALA A 115 -11.67 9.09 0.96
C ALA A 115 -12.43 10.37 0.59
N ARG A 116 -12.08 11.51 1.21
CA ARG A 116 -12.59 12.78 0.71
C ARG A 116 -12.25 12.79 -0.78
N PRO A 117 -13.23 13.00 -1.68
CA PRO A 117 -12.90 13.25 -3.06
C PRO A 117 -11.83 14.34 -3.03
N TRP A 118 -10.69 14.06 -3.65
CA TRP A 118 -9.76 15.15 -3.97
C TRP A 118 -10.62 16.24 -4.61
N PRO A 119 -10.55 17.51 -4.16
CA PRO A 119 -11.26 18.56 -4.86
C PRO A 119 -10.78 18.45 -6.30
N GLN A 120 -11.70 18.04 -7.18
CA GLN A 120 -11.45 18.10 -8.60
C GLN A 120 -11.14 19.57 -8.83
N ARG A 121 -9.86 19.88 -9.04
CA ARG A 121 -9.46 21.19 -9.54
C ARG A 121 -10.29 21.35 -10.80
N GLY A 122 -11.29 22.22 -10.74
CA GLY A 122 -12.36 22.26 -11.70
C GLY A 122 -11.78 22.40 -13.10
N SER A 123 -11.85 21.33 -13.90
CA SER A 123 -11.86 21.46 -15.34
C SER A 123 -13.31 21.71 -15.74
N SER A 124 -13.87 22.84 -15.31
CA SER A 124 -15.10 23.38 -15.87
C SER A 124 -14.73 24.12 -17.15
N GLY A 125 -14.50 23.32 -18.19
CA GLY A 125 -14.50 23.75 -19.58
C GLY A 125 -15.15 22.64 -20.38
N PRO A 126 -15.97 22.94 -21.40
CA PRO A 126 -16.52 21.91 -22.27
C PRO A 126 -15.34 21.13 -22.86
N ARG A 127 -15.29 19.81 -22.62
CA ARG A 127 -14.33 18.96 -23.34
C ARG A 127 -14.77 18.93 -24.80
N PRO A 128 -13.91 19.26 -25.76
CA PRO A 128 -14.22 18.98 -27.15
C PRO A 128 -14.40 17.46 -27.27
N ASP A 129 -15.55 17.06 -27.81
CA ASP A 129 -15.74 15.72 -28.35
C ASP A 129 -14.68 15.50 -29.43
N GLY A 130 -13.65 14.73 -29.09
CA GLY A 130 -12.51 14.51 -29.96
C GLY A 130 -11.56 13.47 -29.41
N ASP A 131 -11.45 12.38 -30.16
CA ASP A 131 -10.23 11.59 -30.34
C ASP A 131 -10.05 10.36 -29.42
N GLY A 132 -10.73 9.28 -29.82
CA GLY A 132 -10.16 7.93 -29.88
C GLY A 132 -9.94 7.18 -28.57
N GLU A 133 -10.12 5.86 -28.63
CA GLU A 133 -9.63 4.97 -27.59
C GLU A 133 -8.10 5.08 -27.53
N PRO A 134 -7.49 5.35 -26.35
CA PRO A 134 -6.05 5.52 -26.24
C PRO A 134 -5.35 4.21 -26.57
N ARG A 135 -4.55 4.23 -27.63
CA ARG A 135 -3.64 3.16 -28.01
C ARG A 135 -2.20 3.61 -27.69
N PRO A 136 -1.26 2.67 -27.51
CA PRO A 136 0.15 3.02 -27.47
C PRO A 136 0.54 3.96 -28.62
N GLY A 137 1.20 5.06 -28.29
CA GLY A 137 1.59 6.13 -29.22
C GLY A 137 0.57 7.23 -29.47
N ALA A 138 -0.69 7.05 -29.05
CA ALA A 138 -1.74 8.06 -29.20
C ALA A 138 -1.61 9.18 -28.15
N VAL A 139 -1.93 10.40 -28.57
CA VAL A 139 -2.07 11.56 -27.67
C VAL A 139 -3.55 11.79 -27.43
N VAL A 140 -4.00 11.66 -26.19
CA VAL A 140 -5.41 11.87 -25.81
C VAL A 140 -5.46 12.83 -24.63
N GLY A 141 -6.06 14.01 -24.84
CA GLY A 141 -6.19 15.04 -23.80
C GLY A 141 -4.86 15.53 -23.23
N GLY A 142 -3.87 15.77 -24.10
CA GLY A 142 -2.53 16.24 -23.71
C GLY A 142 -1.62 15.18 -23.08
N ARG A 143 -2.00 13.89 -23.18
CA ARG A 143 -1.23 12.78 -22.63
C ARG A 143 -0.80 11.83 -23.73
N LEU A 144 0.49 11.54 -23.81
CA LEU A 144 1.03 10.49 -24.66
C LEU A 144 0.97 9.16 -23.94
N TYR A 145 0.25 8.19 -24.50
CA TYR A 145 0.13 6.84 -23.97
C TYR A 145 1.24 5.93 -24.51
N LEU A 146 1.80 5.07 -23.65
CA LEU A 146 2.97 4.24 -23.92
C LEU A 146 2.68 2.78 -23.57
N ASP A 147 3.22 1.85 -24.35
CA ASP A 147 3.22 0.42 -24.06
C ASP A 147 4.50 0.06 -23.30
N VAL A 148 4.40 0.05 -21.97
CA VAL A 148 5.57 -0.07 -21.09
C VAL A 148 5.43 -1.38 -20.32
N PRO A 149 6.29 -2.37 -20.60
CA PRO A 149 6.38 -3.60 -19.83
C PRO A 149 6.60 -3.33 -18.34
N PHE A 150 6.23 -4.28 -17.49
CA PHE A 150 6.29 -4.07 -16.04
C PHE A 150 7.72 -3.85 -15.53
N GLU A 151 8.69 -4.52 -16.17
CA GLU A 151 10.12 -4.41 -15.94
C GLU A 151 10.68 -3.00 -16.24
N ASP A 152 10.08 -2.29 -17.20
CA ASP A 152 10.60 -1.01 -17.70
C ASP A 152 10.00 0.21 -16.99
N LYS A 153 9.01 0.01 -16.11
CA LYS A 153 8.26 1.10 -15.46
C LYS A 153 9.16 2.08 -14.70
N ASP A 154 10.24 1.58 -14.09
CA ASP A 154 11.13 2.40 -13.28
C ASP A 154 12.11 3.18 -14.16
N GLU A 155 12.47 2.62 -15.32
CA GLU A 155 13.20 3.35 -16.35
C GLU A 155 12.35 4.48 -16.95
N LEU A 156 11.08 4.21 -17.29
CA LEU A 156 10.16 5.24 -17.78
C LEU A 156 10.07 6.42 -16.80
N LYS A 157 9.87 6.14 -15.52
CA LYS A 157 9.80 7.19 -14.49
C LYS A 157 11.10 7.97 -14.39
N ARG A 158 12.25 7.31 -14.52
CA ARG A 158 13.57 7.94 -14.47
C ARG A 158 13.76 8.90 -15.63
N VAL A 159 13.49 8.46 -16.87
CA VAL A 159 13.70 9.28 -18.07
C VAL A 159 12.68 10.42 -18.17
N ALA A 160 11.40 10.16 -17.85
CA ALA A 160 10.39 11.21 -17.86
C ALA A 160 10.69 12.29 -16.79
N ARG A 161 11.15 11.88 -15.61
CA ARG A 161 11.54 12.82 -14.54
C ARG A 161 12.77 13.66 -14.91
N ALA A 162 13.69 13.13 -15.71
CA ALA A 162 14.83 13.90 -16.23
C ALA A 162 14.37 15.06 -17.12
N GLU A 163 13.27 14.86 -17.86
CA GLU A 163 12.60 15.89 -18.66
C GLU A 163 11.62 16.76 -17.85
N GLY A 164 11.58 16.61 -16.52
CA GLY A 164 10.65 17.34 -15.65
C GLY A 164 9.19 16.89 -15.74
N MET A 165 8.91 15.76 -16.39
CA MET A 165 7.56 15.25 -16.64
C MET A 165 7.29 13.96 -15.86
N PRO A 166 6.26 13.90 -14.99
CA PRO A 166 5.98 12.67 -14.25
C PRO A 166 5.29 11.61 -15.12
N ALA A 167 5.81 10.39 -15.13
CA ALA A 167 5.12 9.24 -15.70
C ALA A 167 4.07 8.68 -14.73
N SER A 168 2.87 8.39 -15.23
CA SER A 168 1.73 7.92 -14.44
C SER A 168 1.06 6.71 -15.07
N TRP A 169 0.51 5.83 -14.23
CA TRP A 169 -0.25 4.66 -14.66
C TRP A 169 -1.74 4.96 -14.72
N ASP A 170 -2.37 4.70 -15.87
CA ASP A 170 -3.82 4.78 -16.04
C ASP A 170 -4.45 3.40 -15.81
N GLY A 171 -4.91 3.15 -14.59
CA GLY A 171 -5.47 1.85 -14.22
C GLY A 171 -6.78 1.49 -14.94
N ARG A 172 -7.50 2.46 -15.50
CA ARG A 172 -8.72 2.18 -16.29
C ARG A 172 -8.37 1.70 -17.69
N ARG A 173 -7.32 2.27 -18.27
CA ARG A 173 -6.86 1.99 -19.65
C ARG A 173 -5.71 0.98 -19.72
N LYS A 174 -5.15 0.58 -18.57
CA LYS A 174 -4.01 -0.33 -18.43
C LYS A 174 -2.78 0.10 -19.25
N LEU A 175 -2.53 1.40 -19.31
CA LEU A 175 -1.40 1.98 -20.03
C LEU A 175 -0.67 3.01 -19.18
N TRP A 176 0.62 3.16 -19.43
CA TRP A 176 1.40 4.28 -18.90
C TRP A 176 1.15 5.52 -19.75
N HIS A 177 1.21 6.69 -19.13
CA HIS A 177 1.15 7.95 -19.84
C HIS A 177 2.12 8.98 -19.26
N VAL A 178 2.55 9.88 -20.14
CA VAL A 178 3.38 11.05 -19.86
C VAL A 178 2.73 12.27 -20.51
N ASP A 179 3.27 13.45 -20.24
CA ASP A 179 2.87 14.66 -20.96
C ASP A 179 3.15 14.50 -22.46
N ALA A 180 2.27 15.02 -23.32
CA ALA A 180 2.43 14.93 -24.78
C ALA A 180 3.63 15.73 -25.29
N ASP A 181 4.10 16.72 -24.53
CA ASP A 181 5.25 17.56 -24.88
C ASP A 181 6.60 16.85 -24.64
N ILE A 182 6.59 15.62 -24.12
CA ILE A 182 7.82 14.85 -23.91
C ILE A 182 8.54 14.65 -25.26
N PRO A 183 9.87 14.85 -25.33
CA PRO A 183 10.60 14.57 -26.55
C PRO A 183 10.45 13.09 -26.96
N ARG A 184 9.92 12.84 -28.17
CA ARG A 184 9.58 11.49 -28.65
C ARG A 184 10.76 10.52 -28.63
N HIS A 185 11.98 11.02 -28.76
CA HIS A 185 13.19 10.20 -28.72
C HIS A 185 13.46 9.60 -27.32
N VAL A 186 12.99 10.25 -26.25
CA VAL A 186 13.16 9.78 -24.86
C VAL A 186 12.30 8.55 -24.58
N VAL A 187 11.11 8.48 -25.18
CA VAL A 187 10.13 7.41 -24.96
C VAL A 187 9.99 6.47 -26.15
N ARG A 188 10.90 6.56 -27.13
CA ARG A 188 10.83 5.85 -28.41
C ARG A 188 10.68 4.34 -28.25
N GLN A 189 11.33 3.76 -27.25
CA GLN A 189 11.31 2.31 -27.00
C GLN A 189 9.94 1.78 -26.58
N TRP A 190 9.04 2.64 -26.10
CA TRP A 190 7.66 2.28 -25.69
C TRP A 190 6.58 2.83 -26.64
N LEU A 191 7.01 3.36 -27.79
CA LEU A 191 6.13 3.73 -28.88
C LEU A 191 6.02 2.57 -29.86
N PRO A 192 4.85 2.36 -30.49
CA PRO A 192 4.74 1.38 -31.56
C PRO A 192 5.73 1.73 -32.69
N PRO A 193 6.23 0.74 -33.44
CA PRO A 193 7.06 1.00 -34.60
C PRO A 193 6.29 1.92 -35.56
N SER A 194 6.90 3.02 -35.95
CA SER A 194 6.33 3.91 -36.96
C SER A 194 6.18 3.13 -38.27
N SER A 195 4.93 2.90 -38.70
CA SER A 195 4.65 2.36 -40.03
C SER A 195 5.25 3.29 -41.10
N PRO A 196 5.84 2.74 -42.16
CA PRO A 196 6.40 3.52 -43.28
C PRO A 196 5.33 4.32 -44.03
#